data_AF-A0A2N5ACA9-F1
#
_entry.id   AF-A0A2N5ACA9-F1
#
_cell.length_a   1.000
_cell.length_b   1.000
_cell.length_c   1.000
_cell.angle_alpha   90.00
_cell.angle_beta   90.00
_cell.angle_gamma   90.00
#
_symmetry.space_group_name_H-M   'P 1'
#
loop_
_entity.id
_entity.type
_entity.pdbx_description
1 polymer ?
#
loop_
_entity_poly.entity_id
_entity_poly.type
_entity_poly.pdbx_seq_one_letter_code
_entity_poly.pdbx_strand_id
1 'polypeptide(L)'
;PAYQNYLRKAALTDLLQTFVPYRTAIELCALDHGGLTVCDGGSNGIPSPTTTRYLSAMSVAKGVVTLTGQESLNGLGVTLTPTWDNAEGVTGWQRVCTITGNSALQQACEDVFRVK
;
A
#
# COMPACT_ATOMS: atom_id res chain seq x y z
N PRO A 1 14.01 23.12 3.96
CA PRO A 1 13.32 22.35 2.88
C PRO A 1 13.86 20.92 2.69
N ALA A 2 15.17 20.73 2.50
CA ALA A 2 15.77 19.42 2.23
C ALA A 2 15.60 18.37 3.36
N TYR A 3 15.76 18.78 4.62
CA TYR A 3 15.61 17.88 5.78
C TYR A 3 14.17 17.34 5.93
N GLN A 4 13.17 18.19 5.72
CA GLN A 4 11.76 17.78 5.73
C GLN A 4 11.44 16.77 4.62
N ASN A 5 12.05 16.95 3.44
CA ASN A 5 11.93 15.98 2.35
C ASN A 5 12.59 14.64 2.69
N TYR A 6 13.73 14.65 3.38
CA TYR A 6 14.37 13.43 3.87
C TYR A 6 13.48 12.67 4.86
N LEU A 7 12.91 13.36 5.85
CA LEU A 7 12.01 12.74 6.83
C LEU A 7 10.74 12.17 6.18
N ARG A 8 10.16 12.88 5.20
CA ARG A 8 9.02 12.37 4.43
C ARG A 8 9.38 11.12 3.64
N LYS A 9 10.55 11.08 3.02
CA LYS A 9 11.02 9.90 2.28
C LYS A 9 11.23 8.70 3.22
N ALA A 10 11.80 8.92 4.39
CA ALA A 10 11.94 7.87 5.40
C ALA A 10 10.58 7.35 5.88
N ALA A 11 9.62 8.25 6.13
CA ALA A 11 8.25 7.87 6.48
C ALA A 11 7.56 7.07 5.37
N LEU A 12 7.71 7.46 4.10
CA LEU A 12 7.20 6.69 2.97
C LEU A 12 7.81 5.29 2.87
N THR A 13 9.09 5.14 3.19
CA THR A 13 9.75 3.83 3.26
C THR A 13 9.15 2.95 4.36
N ASP A 14 8.81 3.52 5.53
CA ASP A 14 8.12 2.81 6.62
C ASP A 14 6.75 2.29 6.16
N LEU A 15 5.98 3.12 5.44
CA LEU A 15 4.71 2.71 4.84
C LEU A 15 4.91 1.55 3.85
N LEU A 16 5.93 1.63 2.99
CA LEU A 16 6.24 0.57 2.03
C LEU A 16 6.58 -0.74 2.75
N GLN A 17 7.42 -0.68 3.79
CA GLN A 17 7.80 -1.85 4.59
C GLN A 17 6.59 -2.46 5.31
N THR A 18 5.63 -1.64 5.73
CA THR A 18 4.37 -2.12 6.30
C THR A 18 3.54 -2.87 5.28
N PHE A 19 3.55 -2.45 4.01
CA PHE A 19 2.80 -3.10 2.93
C PHE A 19 3.40 -4.43 2.45
N VAL A 20 4.73 -4.59 2.45
CA VAL A 20 5.42 -5.80 1.94
C VAL A 20 4.81 -7.13 2.40
N PRO A 21 4.57 -7.38 3.70
CA PRO A 21 3.97 -8.66 4.13
C PRO A 21 2.55 -8.86 3.62
N TYR A 22 1.76 -7.78 3.48
CA TYR A 22 0.41 -7.85 2.93
C TYR A 22 0.42 -8.18 1.45
N ARG A 23 1.37 -7.62 0.69
CA ARG A 23 1.55 -7.97 -0.73
C ARG A 23 1.68 -9.48 -0.90
N THR A 24 2.62 -10.10 -0.20
CA THR A 24 2.84 -11.54 -0.29
C THR A 24 1.62 -12.33 0.16
N ALA A 25 0.97 -11.94 1.26
CA ALA A 25 -0.22 -12.65 1.75
C ALA A 25 -1.41 -12.54 0.78
N ILE A 26 -1.59 -11.39 0.12
CA ILE A 26 -2.64 -11.19 -0.89
C ILE A 26 -2.34 -12.00 -2.16
N GLU A 27 -1.08 -12.02 -2.61
CA GLU A 27 -0.66 -12.85 -3.75
C GLU A 27 -0.89 -14.34 -3.47
N LEU A 28 -0.53 -14.83 -2.28
CA LEU A 28 -0.80 -16.21 -1.87
C LEU A 28 -2.30 -16.51 -1.77
N CYS A 29 -3.08 -15.65 -1.10
CA CYS A 29 -4.53 -15.81 -1.02
C CYS A 29 -5.17 -15.89 -2.41
N ALA A 30 -4.75 -15.02 -3.34
CA ALA A 30 -5.31 -14.99 -4.68
C ALA A 30 -4.96 -16.27 -5.46
N LEU A 31 -3.73 -16.77 -5.32
CA LEU A 31 -3.28 -18.02 -5.92
C LEU A 31 -4.06 -19.23 -5.37
N ASP A 32 -4.21 -19.33 -4.04
CA ASP A 32 -4.89 -20.45 -3.39
C ASP A 32 -6.39 -20.49 -3.69
N HIS A 33 -7.01 -19.32 -3.87
CA HIS A 33 -8.46 -19.20 -4.06
C HIS A 33 -8.88 -18.87 -5.50
N GLY A 34 -7.93 -18.74 -6.43
CA GLY A 34 -8.19 -18.43 -7.83
C GLY A 34 -8.78 -17.03 -8.07
N GLY A 35 -8.52 -16.08 -7.18
CA GLY A 35 -9.00 -14.71 -7.31
C GLY A 35 -8.94 -13.88 -6.02
N LEU A 36 -9.12 -12.57 -6.17
CA LEU A 36 -8.95 -11.59 -5.09
C LEU A 36 -10.18 -11.40 -4.19
N THR A 37 -11.35 -11.93 -4.56
CA THR A 37 -12.63 -11.59 -3.91
C THR A 37 -12.71 -11.96 -2.44
N VAL A 38 -11.93 -12.94 -2.00
CA VAL A 38 -11.89 -13.41 -0.60
C VAL A 38 -10.64 -12.92 0.15
N CYS A 39 -9.80 -12.09 -0.49
CA CYS A 39 -8.52 -11.65 0.05
C CYS A 39 -8.68 -10.36 0.88
N ASP A 40 -9.48 -10.45 1.93
CA ASP A 40 -9.70 -9.39 2.91
C ASP A 40 -8.69 -9.49 4.07
N GLY A 41 -8.36 -8.35 4.67
CA GLY A 41 -7.49 -8.30 5.84
C GLY A 41 -8.07 -9.06 7.04
N GLY A 42 -7.26 -9.89 7.68
CA GLY A 42 -7.68 -10.75 8.79
C GLY A 42 -8.31 -12.08 8.34
N SER A 43 -8.29 -12.41 7.06
CA SER A 43 -8.85 -13.64 6.49
C SER A 43 -7.84 -14.32 5.54
N ASN A 44 -8.02 -15.62 5.31
CA ASN A 44 -7.27 -16.40 4.30
C ASN A 44 -5.74 -16.18 4.35
N GLY A 45 -5.17 -16.16 5.56
CA GLY A 45 -3.74 -15.97 5.79
C GLY A 45 -3.25 -14.52 5.72
N ILE A 46 -4.12 -13.57 5.40
CA ILE A 46 -3.80 -12.13 5.39
C ILE A 46 -3.90 -11.59 6.83
N PRO A 47 -2.84 -10.96 7.37
CA PRO A 47 -2.89 -10.32 8.68
C PRO A 47 -4.00 -9.27 8.79
N SER A 48 -4.50 -9.06 10.00
CA SER A 48 -5.41 -7.93 10.26
C SER A 48 -4.68 -6.60 10.07
N PRO A 49 -5.26 -5.62 9.35
CA PRO A 49 -4.68 -4.30 9.16
C PRO A 49 -4.25 -3.66 10.47
N THR A 50 -3.09 -2.99 10.47
CA THR A 50 -2.55 -2.31 11.64
C THR A 50 -2.07 -0.90 11.29
N THR A 51 -1.94 -0.06 12.30
CA THR A 51 -1.45 1.31 12.19
C THR A 51 0.00 1.40 12.66
N THR A 52 0.73 2.40 12.17
CA THR A 52 2.10 2.72 12.61
C THR A 52 2.18 4.18 13.00
N ARG A 53 3.38 4.65 13.35
CA ARG A 53 3.60 6.08 13.59
C ARG A 53 3.22 6.96 12.39
N TYR A 54 3.41 6.48 11.15
CA TYR A 54 3.15 7.27 9.94
C TYR A 54 1.86 6.85 9.21
N LEU A 55 1.15 5.84 9.71
CA LEU A 55 -0.13 5.34 9.21
C LEU A 55 -1.24 5.53 10.23
N SER A 56 -2.19 6.44 9.97
CA SER A 56 -3.39 6.61 10.80
C SER A 56 -4.47 5.57 10.52
N ALA A 57 -4.51 5.04 9.31
CA ALA A 57 -5.43 3.99 8.93
C ALA A 57 -4.84 3.08 7.84
N MET A 58 -5.25 1.81 7.88
CA MET A 58 -4.97 0.82 6.87
C MET A 58 -6.21 -0.07 6.69
N SER A 59 -6.53 -0.43 5.45
CA SER A 59 -7.53 -1.45 5.14
C SER A 59 -7.05 -2.35 4.01
N VAL A 60 -7.49 -3.60 4.03
CA VAL A 60 -7.30 -4.57 2.95
C VAL A 60 -8.66 -5.16 2.61
N ALA A 61 -9.14 -4.89 1.41
CA ALA A 61 -10.44 -5.36 0.94
C ALA A 61 -10.30 -5.89 -0.48
N LYS A 62 -10.67 -7.16 -0.71
CA LYS A 62 -10.53 -7.86 -2.00
C LYS A 62 -9.13 -7.67 -2.62
N GLY A 63 -8.09 -7.80 -1.80
CA GLY A 63 -6.69 -7.57 -2.16
C GLY A 63 -6.28 -6.11 -2.37
N VAL A 64 -7.21 -5.15 -2.39
CA VAL A 64 -6.89 -3.73 -2.47
C VAL A 64 -6.45 -3.22 -1.11
N VAL A 65 -5.26 -2.64 -1.04
CA VAL A 65 -4.71 -2.04 0.17
C VAL A 65 -4.87 -0.52 0.12
N THR A 66 -5.54 0.05 1.13
CA THR A 66 -5.66 1.50 1.29
C THR A 66 -4.93 1.95 2.55
N LEU A 67 -4.10 2.98 2.41
CA LEU A 67 -3.27 3.56 3.47
C LEU A 67 -3.60 5.04 3.62
N THR A 68 -3.76 5.49 4.86
CA THR A 68 -3.88 6.91 5.21
C THR A 68 -2.67 7.33 6.03
N GLY A 69 -1.91 8.29 5.50
CA GLY A 69 -0.72 8.85 6.13
C GLY A 69 -1.06 9.81 7.27
N GLN A 70 -0.18 9.86 8.27
CA GLN A 70 -0.22 10.84 9.36
C GLN A 70 1.17 11.44 9.62
N GLU A 71 1.29 12.31 10.62
CA GLU A 71 2.52 13.02 10.95
C GLU A 71 3.08 13.80 9.74
N SER A 72 4.31 13.50 9.31
CA SER A 72 4.95 14.10 8.14
C SER A 72 4.26 13.77 6.81
N LEU A 73 3.35 12.78 6.81
CA LEU A 73 2.56 12.31 5.67
C LEU A 73 1.06 12.67 5.81
N ASN A 74 0.70 13.55 6.74
CA ASN A 74 -0.70 13.89 6.95
C ASN A 74 -1.39 14.34 5.64
N GLY A 75 -2.57 13.79 5.38
CA GLY A 75 -3.36 14.03 4.18
C GLY A 75 -2.94 13.21 2.95
N LEU A 76 -1.91 12.37 3.05
CA LEU A 76 -1.54 11.42 1.99
C LEU A 76 -2.46 10.19 2.04
N GLY A 77 -3.11 9.88 0.93
CA GLY A 77 -3.73 8.58 0.68
C GLY A 77 -2.88 7.76 -0.29
N VAL A 78 -2.72 6.47 -0.02
CA VAL A 78 -2.07 5.53 -0.95
C VAL A 78 -2.99 4.34 -1.17
N THR A 79 -3.32 4.04 -2.43
CA THR A 79 -4.09 2.85 -2.81
C THR A 79 -3.21 1.95 -3.66
N LEU A 80 -3.10 0.68 -3.27
CA LEU A 80 -2.34 -0.36 -3.97
C LEU A 80 -3.34 -1.44 -4.40
N THR A 81 -3.48 -1.64 -5.70
CA THR A 81 -4.47 -2.53 -6.31
C THR A 81 -3.74 -3.62 -7.09
N PRO A 82 -3.88 -4.90 -6.71
CA PRO A 82 -3.29 -6.00 -7.47
C PRO A 82 -4.03 -6.19 -8.80
N THR A 83 -3.28 -6.47 -9.85
CA THR A 83 -3.83 -6.89 -11.16
C THR A 83 -3.87 -8.41 -11.20
N TRP A 84 -5.07 -8.98 -11.22
CA TRP A 84 -5.27 -10.42 -11.28
C TRP A 84 -5.56 -10.87 -12.72
N ASP A 85 -4.88 -11.94 -13.12
CA ASP A 85 -5.14 -12.72 -14.32
C ASP A 85 -5.39 -14.18 -13.93
N ASN A 86 -6.37 -14.83 -14.56
CA ASN A 86 -6.75 -16.20 -14.20
C ASN A 86 -5.72 -17.26 -14.62
N ALA A 87 -4.86 -16.97 -15.60
CA ALA A 87 -3.82 -17.88 -16.08
C ALA A 87 -2.48 -17.61 -15.39
N GLU A 88 -2.14 -16.33 -15.19
CA GLU A 88 -0.82 -15.90 -14.70
C GLU A 88 -0.81 -15.50 -13.22
N GLY A 89 -1.98 -15.44 -12.58
CA GLY A 89 -2.12 -14.99 -11.19
C GLY A 89 -1.98 -13.48 -11.03
N VAL A 90 -1.32 -13.02 -9.96
CA VAL A 90 -1.06 -11.58 -9.79
C VAL A 90 0.07 -11.14 -10.72
N THR A 91 -0.26 -10.30 -11.70
CA THR A 91 0.67 -9.85 -12.76
C THR A 91 1.31 -8.49 -12.48
N GLY A 92 0.84 -7.77 -11.46
CA GLY A 92 1.38 -6.48 -11.08
C GLY A 92 0.54 -5.78 -10.02
N TRP A 93 0.98 -4.58 -9.64
CA TRP A 93 0.30 -3.75 -8.66
C TRP A 93 0.17 -2.31 -9.17
N GLN A 94 -1.07 -1.87 -9.38
CA GLN A 94 -1.35 -0.47 -9.63
C GLN A 94 -1.25 0.32 -8.32
N ARG A 95 -0.66 1.50 -8.40
CA ARG A 95 -0.55 2.45 -7.29
C ARG A 95 -1.23 3.76 -7.63
N VAL A 96 -1.94 4.32 -6.65
CA VAL A 96 -2.43 5.69 -6.69
C VAL A 96 -2.02 6.39 -5.40
N CYS A 97 -1.30 7.52 -5.51
CA CYS A 97 -0.99 8.42 -4.40
C CYS A 97 -1.86 9.67 -4.52
N THR A 98 -2.65 10.01 -3.50
CA THR A 98 -3.54 11.17 -3.50
C THR A 98 -3.18 12.12 -2.37
N ILE A 99 -2.90 13.38 -2.69
CA ILE A 99 -2.69 14.44 -1.69
C ILE A 99 -3.02 15.81 -2.27
N THR A 100 -3.80 16.60 -1.53
CA THR A 100 -4.23 17.94 -1.99
C THR A 100 -3.15 18.98 -1.68
N GLY A 101 -2.75 19.76 -2.70
CA GLY A 101 -1.87 20.92 -2.52
C GLY A 101 -0.39 20.61 -2.24
N ASN A 102 0.06 19.37 -2.41
CA ASN A 102 1.44 18.97 -2.12
C ASN A 102 2.00 17.99 -3.17
N SER A 103 2.27 18.51 -4.38
CA SER A 103 2.80 17.74 -5.51
C SER A 103 4.17 17.11 -5.25
N ALA A 104 5.02 17.75 -4.43
CA ALA A 104 6.32 17.20 -4.06
C ALA A 104 6.18 15.91 -3.23
N LEU A 105 5.23 15.86 -2.29
CA LEU A 105 4.94 14.65 -1.53
C LEU A 105 4.26 13.59 -2.39
N GLN A 106 3.39 14.01 -3.32
CA GLN A 106 2.80 13.09 -4.30
C GLN A 106 3.89 12.38 -5.12
N GLN A 107 4.84 13.14 -5.70
CA GLN A 107 5.95 12.59 -6.46
C GLN A 107 6.85 11.69 -5.60
N ALA A 108 7.15 12.09 -4.36
CA ALA A 108 7.93 11.26 -3.46
C ALA A 108 7.23 9.92 -3.14
N CYS A 109 5.90 9.94 -2.94
CA CYS A 109 5.10 8.73 -2.77
C CYS A 109 5.19 7.84 -4.02
N GLU A 110 5.03 8.43 -5.20
CA GLU A 110 5.11 7.70 -6.47
C GLU A 110 6.49 7.07 -6.70
N ASP A 111 7.55 7.76 -6.29
CA ASP A 111 8.92 7.27 -6.40
C ASP A 111 9.26 6.16 -5.42
N VAL A 112 8.79 6.23 -4.17
CA VAL A 112 9.05 5.20 -3.17
C VAL A 112 8.29 3.92 -3.49
N PHE A 113 7.02 4.05 -3.88
CA PHE A 113 6.19 2.90 -4.23
C PHE A 113 6.28 2.56 -5.73
N ARG A 114 7.46 2.68 -6.33
CA ARG A 114 7.74 2.12 -7.67
C ARG A 114 7.72 0.59 -7.59
N VAL A 115 6.54 0.03 -7.52
CA VAL A 115 6.30 -1.40 -7.67
C VAL A 115 6.32 -1.66 -9.18
N LYS A 116 7.30 -2.43 -9.65
CA LYS A 116 7.25 -3.07 -10.97
C LYS A 116 6.38 -4.31 -10.87
#